data_AF-A0A938BI08-F1
#
_entry.id   AF-A0A938BI08-F1
#
_cell.length_a   1.000
_cell.length_b   1.000
_cell.length_c   1.000
_cell.angle_alpha   90.00
_cell.angle_beta   90.00
_cell.angle_gamma   90.00
#
_symmetry.space_group_name_H-M   'P 1'
#
loop_
_entity.id
_entity.type
_entity.pdbx_description
1 polymer ?
#
loop_
_entity_poly.entity_id
_entity_poly.type
_entity_poly.pdbx_seq_one_letter_code
_entity_poly.pdbx_strand_id
1 'polypeptide(L)'
;ETLRIPWGQDFRMDGGNALFAYRGTSGPAIHIDSQMNCRYKLGLITSNSPDPVVLIRPENPGPDDFVVNTASVFDFSAIVSGHLEGTSLALDTSYGPIVNSTFFAEETNSMKRGLYVTDAGGTGYSFSNNTVRIPYGNQYHALKNCVGLQLGDPGSTKILHNVVEGSYHAPRGAHFDEKQKRYITLENYVGEEAIGALIHAQRNVLTLSFFGPRQPGYDVVFETGSRDNTVFVMTLPNGITHRSEAPTNRIVPNWPVGFDVETPSDPASGEWTINRTAMTAQIMIVQPGVVTSYTKVDAGGSPQGHPHNLSLVDTLHGPERPAPTPHPRMEQTFEGGLATGQSFMLEPGDGIQLTYATAPSWRWKALR
;
A
#
# COMPACT_ATOMS: atom_id res chain seq x y z
N GLU A 1 -27.81 -8.30 15.14
CA GLU A 1 -28.00 -7.48 13.94
C GLU A 1 -26.78 -6.59 13.75
N THR A 2 -26.53 -6.06 12.55
CA THR A 2 -25.44 -5.12 12.28
C THR A 2 -25.60 -3.88 13.15
N LEU A 3 -24.53 -3.46 13.82
CA LEU A 3 -24.48 -2.15 14.47
C LEU A 3 -24.31 -1.08 13.38
N ARG A 4 -25.35 -0.30 13.13
CA ARG A 4 -25.30 0.84 12.20
C ARG A 4 -25.01 2.12 12.97
N ILE A 5 -23.91 2.77 12.66
CA ILE A 5 -23.55 4.09 13.15
C ILE A 5 -23.92 5.06 12.03
N PRO A 6 -25.03 5.82 12.18
CA PRO A 6 -25.50 6.74 11.14
C PRO A 6 -24.58 7.96 11.05
N TRP A 7 -25.00 8.93 10.26
CA TRP A 7 -24.33 10.21 10.19
C TRP A 7 -24.08 10.81 11.59
N GLY A 8 -22.89 11.35 11.81
CA GLY A 8 -22.52 12.02 13.05
C GLY A 8 -21.60 13.23 12.83
N GLN A 9 -21.75 14.24 13.68
CA GLN A 9 -20.85 15.40 13.74
C GLN A 9 -20.53 15.77 15.17
N ASP A 10 -19.25 16.06 15.43
CA ASP A 10 -18.72 16.40 16.76
C ASP A 10 -19.12 15.38 17.84
N PHE A 11 -19.21 14.11 17.44
CA PHE A 11 -19.62 13.01 18.29
C PHE A 11 -18.40 12.29 18.87
N ARG A 12 -18.50 11.85 20.13
CA ARG A 12 -17.47 11.05 20.79
C ARG A 12 -18.07 9.84 21.48
N MET A 13 -17.48 8.67 21.20
CA MET A 13 -17.76 7.42 21.89
C MET A 13 -16.47 6.86 22.49
N ASP A 14 -16.37 6.88 23.81
CA ASP A 14 -15.29 6.24 24.57
C ASP A 14 -15.77 4.87 25.07
N GLY A 15 -15.87 3.89 24.16
CA GLY A 15 -16.49 2.58 24.45
C GLY A 15 -15.68 1.63 25.34
N GLY A 16 -14.47 2.02 25.79
CA GLY A 16 -13.55 1.11 26.48
C GLY A 16 -13.16 -0.10 25.62
N ASN A 17 -12.77 -1.22 26.26
CA ASN A 17 -12.37 -2.47 25.59
C ASN A 17 -13.50 -3.51 25.60
N ALA A 18 -14.65 -3.17 25.02
CA ALA A 18 -15.79 -4.09 24.93
C ALA A 18 -15.59 -5.15 23.82
N LEU A 19 -16.09 -6.37 24.05
CA LEU A 19 -16.09 -7.44 23.04
C LEU A 19 -17.42 -7.46 22.30
N PHE A 20 -17.37 -7.23 20.99
CA PHE A 20 -18.50 -7.33 20.07
C PHE A 20 -18.38 -8.59 19.20
N ALA A 21 -19.15 -9.62 19.53
CA ALA A 21 -19.21 -10.84 18.73
C ALA A 21 -20.46 -10.86 17.85
N TYR A 22 -20.29 -10.54 16.57
CA TYR A 22 -21.38 -10.59 15.60
C TYR A 22 -21.66 -12.03 15.19
N ARG A 23 -22.94 -12.43 15.33
CA ARG A 23 -23.43 -13.78 15.02
C ARG A 23 -24.30 -13.84 13.77
N GLY A 24 -24.44 -12.72 13.05
CA GLY A 24 -25.15 -12.72 11.78
C GLY A 24 -24.35 -13.47 10.70
N THR A 25 -25.07 -14.01 9.73
CA THR A 25 -24.51 -14.80 8.61
C THR A 25 -24.21 -13.95 7.38
N SER A 26 -24.62 -12.68 7.38
CA SER A 26 -24.38 -11.70 6.33
C SER A 26 -24.37 -10.29 6.92
N GLY A 27 -23.92 -9.33 6.13
CA GLY A 27 -23.70 -7.95 6.50
C GLY A 27 -22.47 -7.75 7.40
N PRO A 28 -22.00 -6.50 7.52
CA PRO A 28 -20.92 -6.19 8.42
C PRO A 28 -21.36 -6.27 9.89
N ALA A 29 -20.40 -6.47 10.80
CA ALA A 29 -20.67 -6.40 12.24
C ALA A 29 -20.96 -4.95 12.64
N ILE A 30 -20.13 -4.02 12.15
CA ILE A 30 -20.30 -2.58 12.29
C ILE A 30 -20.28 -1.93 10.92
N HIS A 31 -21.30 -1.13 10.63
CA HIS A 31 -21.35 -0.26 9.47
C HIS A 31 -21.35 1.20 9.94
N ILE A 32 -20.30 1.93 9.60
CA ILE A 32 -20.14 3.36 9.91
C ILE A 32 -20.37 4.15 8.63
N ASP A 33 -21.39 5.00 8.68
CA ASP A 33 -21.77 5.92 7.60
C ASP A 33 -20.89 7.19 7.63
N SER A 34 -21.37 8.29 7.06
CA SER A 34 -20.73 9.61 7.05
C SER A 34 -20.40 10.15 8.45
N GLN A 35 -19.17 10.63 8.65
CA GLN A 35 -18.70 11.18 9.93
C GLN A 35 -17.96 12.50 9.72
N MET A 36 -18.23 13.49 10.55
CA MET A 36 -17.51 14.76 10.52
C MET A 36 -17.01 15.12 11.92
N ASN A 37 -15.68 15.18 12.11
CA ASN A 37 -15.10 15.52 13.40
C ASN A 37 -15.56 14.56 14.53
N CYS A 38 -15.65 13.26 14.25
CA CYS A 38 -16.08 12.25 15.22
C CYS A 38 -14.90 11.48 15.82
N ARG A 39 -15.10 10.90 17.00
CA ARG A 39 -14.10 10.03 17.67
C ARG A 39 -14.76 8.76 18.18
N TYR A 40 -14.31 7.62 17.70
CA TYR A 40 -14.81 6.31 18.08
C TYR A 40 -13.70 5.47 18.69
N LYS A 41 -13.95 4.92 19.88
CA LYS A 41 -13.14 3.88 20.49
C LYS A 41 -13.95 2.62 20.71
N LEU A 42 -13.54 1.53 20.09
CA LEU A 42 -14.18 0.22 20.12
C LEU A 42 -13.15 -0.84 20.55
N GLY A 43 -13.60 -1.86 21.29
CA GLY A 43 -12.73 -2.96 21.70
C GLY A 43 -12.51 -4.00 20.60
N LEU A 44 -12.61 -5.28 20.96
CA LEU A 44 -12.50 -6.40 20.02
C LEU A 44 -13.82 -6.60 19.27
N ILE A 45 -13.76 -6.64 17.94
CA ILE A 45 -14.92 -6.95 17.08
C ILE A 45 -14.62 -8.23 16.30
N THR A 46 -15.54 -9.19 16.34
CA THR A 46 -15.40 -10.48 15.65
C THR A 46 -16.62 -10.76 14.78
N SER A 47 -16.39 -11.33 13.61
CA SER A 47 -17.45 -11.79 12.70
C SER A 47 -17.02 -13.04 11.95
N ASN A 48 -17.98 -13.94 11.71
CA ASN A 48 -17.85 -15.09 10.80
C ASN A 48 -18.71 -14.93 9.53
N SER A 49 -19.23 -13.73 9.27
CA SER A 49 -19.91 -13.39 8.02
C SER A 49 -18.88 -13.21 6.88
N PRO A 50 -19.22 -13.50 5.60
CA PRO A 50 -18.37 -13.21 4.45
C PRO A 50 -18.13 -11.72 4.21
N ASP A 51 -18.94 -10.84 4.80
CA ASP A 51 -18.82 -9.39 4.66
C ASP A 51 -17.76 -8.79 5.61
N PRO A 52 -17.32 -7.53 5.40
CA PRO A 52 -16.35 -6.88 6.27
C PRO A 52 -16.80 -6.86 7.74
N VAL A 53 -15.90 -7.11 8.70
CA VAL A 53 -16.23 -7.00 10.13
C VAL A 53 -16.59 -5.55 10.45
N VAL A 54 -15.73 -4.62 10.04
CA VAL A 54 -15.99 -3.17 10.09
C VAL A 54 -15.99 -2.64 8.67
N LEU A 55 -17.10 -2.02 8.28
CA LEU A 55 -17.25 -1.27 7.04
C LEU A 55 -17.39 0.21 7.38
N ILE A 56 -16.51 1.04 6.83
CA ILE A 56 -16.64 2.50 6.86
C ILE A 56 -16.91 2.96 5.44
N ARG A 57 -18.11 3.47 5.21
CA ARG A 57 -18.59 3.88 3.89
C ARG A 57 -19.55 5.06 4.04
N PRO A 58 -19.14 6.28 3.65
CA PRO A 58 -20.03 7.43 3.67
C PRO A 58 -21.10 7.27 2.59
N GLU A 59 -22.36 7.11 2.97
CA GLU A 59 -23.48 6.87 2.05
C GLU A 59 -24.56 7.93 2.15
N ASN A 60 -24.92 8.33 3.38
CA ASN A 60 -26.05 9.22 3.61
C ASN A 60 -25.59 10.62 4.01
N PRO A 61 -26.32 11.66 3.56
CA PRO A 61 -25.99 13.03 3.88
C PRO A 61 -26.33 13.37 5.34
N GLY A 62 -25.55 14.30 5.89
CA GLY A 62 -25.87 14.96 7.15
C GLY A 62 -26.88 16.10 7.03
N PRO A 63 -27.15 16.83 8.14
CA PRO A 63 -27.92 18.07 8.15
C PRO A 63 -27.33 19.17 7.25
N ASP A 64 -26.02 19.11 7.00
CA ASP A 64 -25.28 20.02 6.12
C ASP A 64 -25.13 19.46 4.68
N ASP A 65 -25.92 18.44 4.32
CA ASP A 65 -25.95 17.75 3.01
C ASP A 65 -24.64 17.06 2.57
N PHE A 66 -23.67 16.90 3.49
CA PHE A 66 -22.41 16.22 3.20
C PHE A 66 -22.49 14.70 3.35
N VAL A 67 -22.01 13.98 2.33
CA VAL A 67 -21.72 12.54 2.35
C VAL A 67 -20.20 12.37 2.44
N VAL A 68 -19.64 12.18 3.63
CA VAL A 68 -18.18 12.17 3.84
C VAL A 68 -17.80 11.49 5.16
N ASN A 69 -16.61 10.91 5.21
CA ASN A 69 -15.89 10.70 6.46
C ASN A 69 -14.68 11.63 6.52
N THR A 70 -14.65 12.58 7.44
CA THR A 70 -13.56 13.53 7.56
C THR A 70 -13.28 14.00 8.97
N ALA A 71 -12.02 14.37 9.21
CA ALA A 71 -11.51 14.85 10.48
C ALA A 71 -11.84 13.91 11.65
N SER A 72 -12.02 12.62 11.37
CA SER A 72 -12.54 11.65 12.33
C SER A 72 -11.45 10.67 12.75
N VAL A 73 -11.58 10.14 13.97
CA VAL A 73 -10.65 9.17 14.55
C VAL A 73 -11.40 7.88 14.88
N PHE A 74 -10.89 6.77 14.38
CA PHE A 74 -11.41 5.43 14.64
C PHE A 74 -10.31 4.59 15.30
N ASP A 75 -10.56 4.15 16.53
CA ASP A 75 -9.65 3.37 17.36
C ASP A 75 -10.30 2.03 17.71
N PHE A 76 -9.67 0.92 17.30
CA PHE A 76 -10.11 -0.45 17.52
C PHE A 76 -9.02 -1.23 18.25
N SER A 77 -9.37 -1.97 19.31
CA SER A 77 -8.42 -2.93 19.91
C SER A 77 -8.11 -4.07 18.95
N ALA A 78 -9.12 -4.67 18.33
CA ALA A 78 -8.89 -5.72 17.36
C ALA A 78 -10.09 -5.93 16.43
N ILE A 79 -9.83 -6.28 15.17
CA ILE A 79 -10.86 -6.57 14.17
C ILE A 79 -10.59 -7.94 13.55
N VAL A 80 -11.48 -8.89 13.84
CA VAL A 80 -11.26 -10.32 13.54
C VAL A 80 -12.31 -10.85 12.58
N SER A 81 -11.88 -11.20 11.38
CA SER A 81 -12.67 -11.90 10.37
C SER A 81 -12.33 -13.39 10.39
N GLY A 82 -13.28 -14.23 10.82
CA GLY A 82 -13.13 -15.69 10.85
C GLY A 82 -13.69 -16.40 9.61
N HIS A 83 -14.26 -15.67 8.65
CA HIS A 83 -14.80 -16.25 7.41
C HIS A 83 -13.77 -16.26 6.28
N LEU A 84 -13.72 -17.32 5.47
CA LEU A 84 -12.74 -17.50 4.37
C LEU A 84 -12.74 -16.40 3.30
N GLU A 85 -13.81 -15.63 3.20
CA GLU A 85 -13.95 -14.48 2.29
C GLU A 85 -14.01 -13.13 3.03
N GLY A 86 -14.04 -13.16 4.36
CA GLY A 86 -14.30 -11.98 5.17
C GLY A 86 -13.09 -11.04 5.26
N THR A 87 -13.39 -9.74 5.32
CA THR A 87 -12.41 -8.67 5.49
C THR A 87 -12.45 -8.16 6.93
N SER A 88 -11.33 -7.86 7.58
CA SER A 88 -11.37 -7.23 8.90
C SER A 88 -11.87 -5.79 8.81
N LEU A 89 -11.11 -4.90 8.18
CA LEU A 89 -11.47 -3.49 8.01
C LEU A 89 -11.60 -3.14 6.53
N ALA A 90 -12.77 -2.66 6.11
CA ALA A 90 -13.01 -2.11 4.79
C ALA A 90 -13.26 -0.60 4.86
N LEU A 91 -12.48 0.16 4.09
CA LEU A 91 -12.62 1.60 3.87
C LEU A 91 -13.08 1.79 2.42
N ASP A 92 -14.37 2.07 2.25
CA ASP A 92 -15.04 2.07 0.95
C ASP A 92 -15.49 3.49 0.60
N THR A 93 -14.92 4.04 -0.47
CA THR A 93 -15.23 5.39 -0.96
C THR A 93 -16.16 5.39 -2.17
N SER A 94 -16.96 4.34 -2.37
CA SER A 94 -17.90 4.26 -3.50
C SER A 94 -19.00 5.33 -3.49
N TYR A 95 -19.42 5.82 -2.32
CA TYR A 95 -20.53 6.77 -2.18
C TYR A 95 -20.13 8.15 -1.65
N GLY A 96 -18.96 8.27 -1.01
CA GLY A 96 -18.42 9.54 -0.57
C GLY A 96 -16.95 9.45 -0.18
N PRO A 97 -16.23 10.58 -0.12
CA PRO A 97 -14.81 10.60 0.23
C PRO A 97 -14.54 10.21 1.68
N ILE A 98 -13.37 9.61 1.91
CA ILE A 98 -12.81 9.39 3.25
C ILE A 98 -11.47 10.14 3.31
N VAL A 99 -11.40 11.22 4.09
CA VAL A 99 -10.33 12.21 3.98
C VAL A 99 -9.94 12.85 5.30
N ASN A 100 -8.65 13.06 5.52
CA ASN A 100 -8.13 13.68 6.75
C ASN A 100 -8.57 12.94 8.04
N SER A 101 -8.75 11.62 7.96
CA SER A 101 -9.16 10.79 9.10
C SER A 101 -8.02 9.89 9.56
N THR A 102 -8.07 9.50 10.83
CA THR A 102 -7.11 8.55 11.44
C THR A 102 -7.81 7.24 11.76
N PHE A 103 -7.20 6.14 11.33
CA PHE A 103 -7.66 4.80 11.59
C PHE A 103 -6.57 4.04 12.33
N PHE A 104 -6.90 3.52 13.50
CA PHE A 104 -6.02 2.68 14.31
C PHE A 104 -6.73 1.39 14.63
N ALA A 105 -6.11 0.26 14.31
CA ALA A 105 -6.50 -1.03 14.84
C ALA A 105 -5.25 -1.69 15.40
N GLU A 106 -5.20 -1.97 16.71
CA GLU A 106 -4.03 -2.62 17.31
C GLU A 106 -3.74 -3.96 16.64
N GLU A 107 -4.80 -4.73 16.34
CA GLU A 107 -4.72 -5.96 15.55
C GLU A 107 -5.82 -6.07 14.48
N THR A 108 -5.47 -6.59 13.31
CA THR A 108 -6.44 -7.24 12.41
C THR A 108 -6.10 -8.71 12.27
N ASN A 109 -7.07 -9.60 12.46
CA ASN A 109 -6.89 -11.02 12.19
C ASN A 109 -7.85 -11.45 11.10
N SER A 110 -7.32 -11.93 9.99
CA SER A 110 -8.11 -12.12 8.77
C SER A 110 -7.83 -13.44 8.08
N MET A 111 -8.89 -14.04 7.55
CA MET A 111 -8.80 -15.21 6.68
C MET A 111 -8.65 -14.85 5.20
N LYS A 112 -9.18 -13.69 4.76
CA LYS A 112 -9.10 -13.21 3.37
C LYS A 112 -8.38 -11.88 3.23
N ARG A 113 -8.86 -10.82 3.92
CA ARG A 113 -8.26 -9.48 3.86
C ARG A 113 -8.16 -8.86 5.25
N GLY A 114 -7.01 -8.32 5.60
CA GLY A 114 -6.84 -7.53 6.82
C GLY A 114 -7.46 -6.15 6.65
N LEU A 115 -6.72 -5.25 5.98
CA LEU A 115 -7.20 -3.94 5.56
C LEU A 115 -7.50 -3.95 4.06
N TYR A 116 -8.70 -3.52 3.70
CA TYR A 116 -9.10 -3.28 2.33
C TYR A 116 -9.53 -1.82 2.15
N VAL A 117 -8.90 -1.12 1.21
CA VAL A 117 -9.28 0.24 0.82
C VAL A 117 -9.68 0.22 -0.64
N THR A 118 -10.84 0.80 -0.97
CA THR A 118 -11.36 0.84 -2.34
C THR A 118 -11.90 2.22 -2.71
N ASP A 119 -11.60 2.64 -3.93
CA ASP A 119 -12.24 3.74 -4.67
C ASP A 119 -13.16 3.23 -5.77
N ALA A 120 -13.70 2.01 -5.59
CA ALA A 120 -14.53 1.30 -6.56
C ALA A 120 -13.86 1.22 -7.95
N GLY A 121 -12.57 0.84 -7.98
CA GLY A 121 -11.79 0.75 -9.22
C GLY A 121 -11.65 2.09 -9.94
N GLY A 122 -11.50 3.18 -9.19
CA GLY A 122 -11.36 4.54 -9.70
C GLY A 122 -12.68 5.27 -10.01
N THR A 123 -13.84 4.62 -9.84
CA THR A 123 -15.16 5.24 -10.12
C THR A 123 -15.76 5.97 -8.92
N GLY A 124 -15.31 5.66 -7.71
CA GLY A 124 -15.76 6.28 -6.48
C GLY A 124 -15.09 7.63 -6.20
N TYR A 125 -14.91 7.92 -4.92
CA TYR A 125 -14.39 9.19 -4.41
C TYR A 125 -12.96 9.03 -3.88
N SER A 126 -12.39 10.11 -3.36
CA SER A 126 -11.02 10.11 -2.84
C SER A 126 -10.91 9.42 -1.49
N PHE A 127 -9.92 8.54 -1.36
CA PHE A 127 -9.32 8.14 -0.09
C PHE A 127 -7.98 8.85 0.05
N SER A 128 -7.95 9.98 0.76
CA SER A 128 -6.75 10.83 0.79
C SER A 128 -6.43 11.52 2.09
N ASN A 129 -5.14 11.76 2.34
CA ASN A 129 -4.63 12.40 3.55
C ASN A 129 -5.04 11.67 4.85
N ASN A 130 -5.30 10.37 4.77
CA ASN A 130 -5.60 9.58 5.95
C ASN A 130 -4.31 9.03 6.56
N THR A 131 -4.37 8.78 7.87
CA THR A 131 -3.37 7.97 8.56
C THR A 131 -4.00 6.65 8.95
N VAL A 132 -3.42 5.53 8.55
CA VAL A 132 -3.86 4.18 8.94
C VAL A 132 -2.71 3.48 9.65
N ARG A 133 -2.97 2.94 10.83
CA ARG A 133 -1.98 2.23 11.63
C ARG A 133 -2.52 0.90 12.13
N ILE A 134 -1.89 -0.18 11.71
CA ILE A 134 -2.22 -1.56 12.09
C ILE A 134 -0.95 -2.29 12.53
N PRO A 135 -0.53 -2.14 13.80
CA PRO A 135 0.72 -2.72 14.29
C PRO A 135 0.78 -4.24 14.14
N TYR A 136 -0.35 -4.96 14.23
CA TYR A 136 -0.43 -6.41 14.08
C TYR A 136 -1.47 -6.85 13.04
N GLY A 137 -1.04 -6.99 11.78
CA GLY A 137 -1.83 -7.57 10.69
C GLY A 137 -1.62 -9.08 10.59
N ASN A 138 -2.44 -9.86 11.30
CA ASN A 138 -2.36 -11.30 11.35
C ASN A 138 -3.15 -11.97 10.21
N GLN A 139 -2.45 -12.78 9.42
CA GLN A 139 -3.04 -13.69 8.43
C GLN A 139 -2.98 -15.15 8.91
N TYR A 140 -2.64 -15.36 10.19
CA TYR A 140 -2.20 -16.62 10.78
C TYR A 140 -3.15 -17.80 10.57
N HIS A 141 -4.46 -17.54 10.66
CA HIS A 141 -5.50 -18.55 10.54
C HIS A 141 -5.91 -18.84 9.10
N ALA A 142 -5.46 -18.04 8.13
CA ALA A 142 -5.82 -18.25 6.75
C ALA A 142 -5.31 -19.61 6.25
N LEU A 143 -6.22 -20.35 5.61
CA LEU A 143 -5.96 -21.64 4.96
C LEU A 143 -5.97 -21.53 3.43
N LYS A 144 -6.21 -20.33 2.90
CA LYS A 144 -6.31 -20.00 1.48
C LYS A 144 -5.67 -18.63 1.22
N ASN A 145 -5.84 -18.14 -0.01
CA ASN A 145 -5.42 -16.83 -0.51
C ASN A 145 -5.85 -15.74 0.47
N CYS A 146 -4.88 -15.03 1.02
CA CYS A 146 -5.10 -13.98 2.01
C CYS A 146 -4.19 -12.79 1.72
N VAL A 147 -4.71 -11.58 1.91
CA VAL A 147 -4.01 -10.33 1.68
C VAL A 147 -4.01 -9.51 2.97
N GLY A 148 -2.83 -9.14 3.49
CA GLY A 148 -2.74 -8.36 4.72
C GLY A 148 -3.28 -6.95 4.53
N LEU A 149 -2.77 -6.27 3.50
CA LEU A 149 -3.21 -4.96 3.01
C LEU A 149 -3.55 -5.05 1.53
N GLN A 150 -4.78 -4.70 1.17
CA GLN A 150 -5.15 -4.41 -0.21
C GLN A 150 -5.45 -2.91 -0.31
N LEU A 151 -4.55 -2.17 -0.97
CA LEU A 151 -4.65 -0.73 -1.16
C LEU A 151 -5.09 -0.44 -2.60
N GLY A 152 -6.40 -0.43 -2.81
CA GLY A 152 -7.07 -0.25 -4.09
C GLY A 152 -7.42 -1.55 -4.82
N ASP A 153 -7.91 -1.35 -6.04
CA ASP A 153 -8.37 -2.36 -6.98
C ASP A 153 -7.80 -2.04 -8.38
N PRO A 154 -7.92 -2.95 -9.36
CA PRO A 154 -7.63 -2.62 -10.75
C PRO A 154 -8.39 -1.35 -11.19
N GLY A 155 -7.65 -0.35 -11.70
CA GLY A 155 -8.21 0.94 -12.10
C GLY A 155 -8.20 2.03 -11.02
N SER A 156 -7.81 1.72 -9.77
CA SER A 156 -7.74 2.72 -8.71
C SER A 156 -6.83 3.91 -9.06
N THR A 157 -7.36 5.11 -8.86
CA THR A 157 -6.67 6.38 -9.15
C THR A 157 -6.89 7.45 -8.08
N LYS A 158 -7.79 7.21 -7.12
CA LYS A 158 -8.23 8.19 -6.11
C LYS A 158 -7.79 7.84 -4.69
N ILE A 159 -6.94 6.83 -4.52
CA ILE A 159 -6.31 6.45 -3.25
C ILE A 159 -4.90 7.03 -3.21
N LEU A 160 -4.74 8.16 -2.53
CA LEU A 160 -3.55 9.02 -2.66
C LEU A 160 -3.18 9.79 -1.40
N HIS A 161 -1.89 10.04 -1.19
CA HIS A 161 -1.37 10.88 -0.11
C HIS A 161 -1.68 10.37 1.31
N ASN A 162 -1.88 9.06 1.45
CA ASN A 162 -2.10 8.44 2.75
C ASN A 162 -0.78 8.01 3.38
N VAL A 163 -0.79 7.95 4.72
CA VAL A 163 0.27 7.31 5.50
C VAL A 163 -0.27 5.99 6.04
N VAL A 164 0.38 4.88 5.71
CA VAL A 164 -0.03 3.54 6.16
C VAL A 164 1.12 2.87 6.91
N GLU A 165 0.94 2.61 8.19
CA GLU A 165 1.88 1.83 9.01
C GLU A 165 1.26 0.47 9.32
N GLY A 166 2.01 -0.61 9.08
CA GLY A 166 1.55 -1.91 9.54
C GLY A 166 2.58 -3.03 9.48
N SER A 167 2.26 -4.13 10.15
CA SER A 167 3.03 -5.36 10.04
C SER A 167 2.16 -6.53 9.61
N TYR A 168 2.67 -7.40 8.75
CA TYR A 168 1.89 -8.49 8.16
C TYR A 168 2.54 -9.84 8.43
N HIS A 169 1.88 -10.63 9.26
CA HIS A 169 2.31 -11.97 9.66
C HIS A 169 1.69 -13.01 8.72
N ALA A 170 2.54 -13.75 8.01
CA ALA A 170 2.12 -14.73 7.02
C ALA A 170 1.23 -15.83 7.63
N PRO A 171 0.36 -16.44 6.81
CA PRO A 171 -0.44 -17.57 7.23
C PRO A 171 0.38 -18.73 7.81
N ARG A 172 -0.16 -19.39 8.84
CA ARG A 172 0.41 -20.64 9.40
C ARG A 172 -0.56 -21.82 9.33
N GLY A 173 -1.67 -21.65 8.60
CA GLY A 173 -2.73 -22.64 8.50
C GLY A 173 -3.30 -23.02 9.87
N ALA A 174 -3.30 -22.07 10.81
CA ALA A 174 -3.68 -22.34 12.17
C ALA A 174 -5.19 -22.51 12.30
N HIS A 175 -5.62 -23.65 12.85
CA HIS A 175 -7.03 -23.94 13.05
C HIS A 175 -7.27 -24.55 14.43
N PHE A 176 -8.50 -24.39 14.94
CA PHE A 176 -8.89 -24.99 16.20
C PHE A 176 -9.21 -26.47 15.97
N ASP A 177 -8.43 -27.37 16.56
CA ASP A 177 -8.73 -28.80 16.57
C ASP A 177 -9.78 -29.07 17.65
N GLU A 178 -11.00 -29.39 17.22
CA GLU A 178 -12.15 -29.66 18.10
C GLU A 178 -11.96 -30.88 19.00
N LYS A 179 -11.17 -31.87 18.56
CA LYS A 179 -10.92 -33.11 19.31
C LYS A 179 -9.91 -32.86 20.42
N GLN A 180 -8.85 -32.11 20.12
CA GLN A 180 -7.78 -31.77 21.05
C GLN A 180 -8.06 -30.51 21.87
N LYS A 181 -9.13 -29.77 21.53
CA LYS A 181 -9.55 -28.50 22.15
C LYS A 181 -8.41 -27.48 22.22
N ARG A 182 -7.60 -27.40 21.16
CA ARG A 182 -6.48 -26.45 21.04
C ARG A 182 -6.28 -25.99 19.61
N TYR A 183 -5.67 -24.82 19.45
CA TYR A 183 -5.16 -24.39 18.14
C TYR A 183 -3.94 -25.22 17.76
N ILE A 184 -3.93 -25.70 16.52
CA ILE A 184 -2.79 -26.36 15.91
C ILE A 184 -2.39 -25.61 14.64
N THR A 185 -1.09 -25.62 14.35
CA THR A 185 -0.51 -25.04 13.14
C THR A 185 -0.09 -26.13 12.20
N LEU A 186 -0.17 -25.88 10.90
CA LEU A 186 0.38 -26.77 9.88
C LEU A 186 1.88 -26.49 9.74
N GLU A 187 2.70 -27.53 9.90
CA GLU A 187 4.15 -27.42 9.76
C GLU A 187 4.51 -27.02 8.32
N ASN A 188 5.44 -26.07 8.17
CA ASN A 188 5.89 -25.55 6.87
C ASN A 188 4.78 -25.04 5.94
N TYR A 189 3.63 -24.62 6.48
CA TYR A 189 2.55 -24.07 5.68
C TYR A 189 2.94 -22.75 5.03
N VAL A 190 2.71 -22.67 3.73
CA VAL A 190 2.85 -21.45 2.92
C VAL A 190 1.59 -21.30 2.10
N GLY A 191 0.83 -20.22 2.30
CA GLY A 191 -0.35 -19.94 1.49
C GLY A 191 0.07 -19.60 0.06
N GLU A 192 -0.49 -20.31 -0.93
CA GLU A 192 -0.10 -20.21 -2.35
C GLU A 192 -0.22 -18.77 -2.89
N GLU A 193 -1.29 -18.07 -2.55
CA GLU A 193 -1.50 -16.66 -2.94
C GLU A 193 -1.59 -15.75 -1.71
N ALA A 194 -0.85 -16.08 -0.65
CA ALA A 194 -0.76 -15.21 0.51
C ALA A 194 0.13 -14.00 0.19
N ILE A 195 -0.45 -12.80 0.22
CA ILE A 195 0.24 -11.53 -0.05
C ILE A 195 0.29 -10.71 1.23
N GLY A 196 1.43 -10.10 1.52
CA GLY A 196 1.55 -9.13 2.61
C GLY A 196 0.79 -7.84 2.27
N ALA A 197 1.25 -7.13 1.24
CA ALA A 197 0.63 -5.91 0.72
C ALA A 197 0.45 -5.99 -0.80
N LEU A 198 -0.79 -5.81 -1.26
CA LEU A 198 -1.20 -5.70 -2.66
C LEU A 198 -1.58 -4.24 -2.94
N ILE A 199 -0.86 -3.56 -3.83
CA ILE A 199 -0.93 -2.11 -4.01
C ILE A 199 -1.32 -1.79 -5.45
N HIS A 200 -2.48 -1.16 -5.61
CA HIS A 200 -2.94 -0.52 -6.85
C HIS A 200 -2.89 1.01 -6.77
N ALA A 201 -2.86 1.54 -5.56
CA ALA A 201 -2.93 2.96 -5.26
C ALA A 201 -1.66 3.73 -5.64
N GLN A 202 -1.70 5.06 -5.48
CA GLN A 202 -0.67 5.96 -6.00
C GLN A 202 -0.27 6.99 -4.94
N ARG A 203 1.01 7.40 -4.92
CA ARG A 203 1.48 8.54 -4.11
C ARG A 203 1.23 8.40 -2.61
N ASN A 204 1.32 7.18 -2.07
CA ASN A 204 1.20 6.92 -0.64
C ASN A 204 2.57 6.70 0.00
N VAL A 205 2.65 6.97 1.31
CA VAL A 205 3.81 6.66 2.15
C VAL A 205 3.44 5.50 3.04
N LEU A 206 4.18 4.39 2.94
CA LEU A 206 3.92 3.19 3.70
C LEU A 206 5.14 2.83 4.56
N THR A 207 4.90 2.41 5.80
CA THR A 207 5.91 1.83 6.69
C THR A 207 5.49 0.41 7.04
N LEU A 208 6.11 -0.58 6.38
CA LEU A 208 5.65 -1.96 6.41
C LEU A 208 6.70 -2.92 6.99
N SER A 209 6.23 -3.96 7.68
CA SER A 209 7.07 -5.07 8.15
C SER A 209 6.42 -6.40 7.81
N PHE A 210 7.21 -7.37 7.35
CA PHE A 210 6.70 -8.68 6.93
C PHE A 210 7.36 -9.82 7.71
N PHE A 211 6.55 -10.78 8.15
CA PHE A 211 7.02 -11.90 8.96
C PHE A 211 6.47 -13.23 8.45
N GLY A 212 7.30 -14.28 8.53
CA GLY A 212 6.94 -15.63 8.13
C GLY A 212 7.03 -15.88 6.62
N PRO A 213 6.92 -17.16 6.21
CA PRO A 213 7.10 -17.55 4.82
C PRO A 213 5.87 -17.25 3.96
N ARG A 214 6.11 -16.70 2.77
CA ARG A 214 5.16 -16.55 1.65
C ARG A 214 5.84 -17.08 0.38
N GLN A 215 5.11 -17.09 -0.73
CA GLN A 215 5.75 -17.31 -2.03
C GLN A 215 6.78 -16.20 -2.33
N PRO A 216 7.85 -16.49 -3.09
CA PRO A 216 8.81 -15.47 -3.51
C PRO A 216 8.13 -14.34 -4.29
N GLY A 217 8.41 -13.10 -3.90
CA GLY A 217 7.85 -11.86 -4.43
C GLY A 217 6.55 -11.38 -3.75
N TYR A 218 6.05 -12.05 -2.70
CA TYR A 218 4.69 -11.84 -2.21
C TYR A 218 4.61 -11.08 -0.87
N ASP A 219 5.70 -10.48 -0.39
CA ASP A 219 5.56 -9.51 0.71
C ASP A 219 4.92 -8.21 0.20
N VAL A 220 5.44 -7.65 -0.89
CA VAL A 220 4.87 -6.47 -1.56
C VAL A 220 4.65 -6.77 -3.04
N VAL A 221 3.42 -6.54 -3.51
CA VAL A 221 3.06 -6.64 -4.93
C VAL A 221 2.54 -5.28 -5.40
N PHE A 222 3.32 -4.62 -6.26
CA PHE A 222 2.87 -3.43 -6.98
C PHE A 222 2.16 -3.84 -8.27
N GLU A 223 0.89 -3.50 -8.39
CA GLU A 223 0.07 -3.86 -9.55
C GLU A 223 0.18 -2.84 -10.70
N THR A 224 -0.34 -3.18 -11.87
CA THR A 224 -0.17 -2.44 -13.14
C THR A 224 -0.31 -0.91 -13.02
N GLY A 225 -1.33 -0.43 -12.30
CA GLY A 225 -1.63 1.00 -12.10
C GLY A 225 -0.93 1.69 -10.92
N SER A 226 -0.19 0.94 -10.09
CA SER A 226 0.51 1.47 -8.93
C SER A 226 1.67 2.35 -9.34
N ARG A 227 1.81 3.54 -8.75
CA ARG A 227 2.95 4.44 -9.03
C ARG A 227 3.19 5.42 -7.91
N ASP A 228 4.43 5.92 -7.84
CA ASP A 228 4.84 7.00 -6.95
C ASP A 228 4.65 6.69 -5.45
N ASN A 229 4.45 5.43 -5.07
CA ASN A 229 4.40 5.04 -3.65
C ASN A 229 5.82 4.93 -3.08
N THR A 230 6.00 5.35 -1.84
CA THR A 230 7.24 5.11 -1.09
C THR A 230 6.96 4.18 0.07
N VAL A 231 7.67 3.05 0.12
CA VAL A 231 7.49 1.99 1.11
C VAL A 231 8.78 1.82 1.92
N PHE A 232 8.77 2.29 3.15
CA PHE A 232 9.80 2.01 4.14
C PHE A 232 9.59 0.59 4.68
N VAL A 233 10.57 -0.29 4.51
CA VAL A 233 10.45 -1.69 4.93
C VAL A 233 11.42 -2.05 6.04
N MET A 234 10.92 -2.69 7.10
CA MET A 234 11.76 -3.14 8.21
C MET A 234 12.25 -4.58 8.03
N THR A 235 11.46 -5.42 7.36
CA THR A 235 11.76 -6.81 7.01
C THR A 235 11.04 -7.14 5.70
N LEU A 236 11.65 -7.93 4.83
CA LEU A 236 11.08 -8.33 3.54
C LEU A 236 11.58 -9.73 3.13
N PRO A 237 11.34 -10.77 3.95
CA PRO A 237 11.94 -12.09 3.78
C PRO A 237 11.53 -12.81 2.48
N ASN A 238 10.39 -12.43 1.90
CA ASN A 238 9.87 -13.06 0.69
C ASN A 238 10.03 -12.17 -0.56
N GLY A 239 10.47 -10.91 -0.43
CA GLY A 239 10.77 -10.06 -1.58
C GLY A 239 9.57 -9.34 -2.21
N ILE A 240 9.79 -8.74 -3.39
CA ILE A 240 8.85 -7.84 -4.06
C ILE A 240 8.51 -8.37 -5.45
N THR A 241 7.24 -8.23 -5.84
CA THR A 241 6.80 -8.35 -7.24
C THR A 241 6.40 -6.98 -7.76
N HIS A 242 6.96 -6.57 -8.89
CA HIS A 242 6.71 -5.25 -9.46
C HIS A 242 6.10 -5.37 -10.86
N ARG A 243 4.76 -5.29 -10.94
CA ARG A 243 3.97 -5.38 -12.19
C ARG A 243 3.59 -4.02 -12.77
N SER A 244 3.85 -2.93 -12.05
CA SER A 244 3.46 -1.61 -12.52
C SER A 244 4.15 -1.21 -13.83
N GLU A 245 3.38 -0.55 -14.70
CA GLU A 245 3.87 -0.08 -15.99
C GLU A 245 4.90 1.06 -15.80
N ALA A 246 4.61 1.96 -14.87
CA ALA A 246 5.49 3.04 -14.44
C ALA A 246 6.33 2.59 -13.24
N PRO A 247 7.65 2.37 -13.39
CA PRO A 247 8.50 1.86 -12.32
C PRO A 247 8.92 2.93 -11.31
N THR A 248 7.97 3.72 -10.81
CA THR A 248 8.23 4.84 -9.88
C THR A 248 7.91 4.49 -8.41
N ASN A 249 7.50 3.25 -8.14
CA ASN A 249 7.33 2.78 -6.76
C ASN A 249 8.69 2.54 -6.13
N ARG A 250 8.88 3.07 -4.92
CA ARG A 250 10.14 3.03 -4.18
C ARG A 250 10.01 2.19 -2.93
N ILE A 251 11.00 1.35 -2.69
CA ILE A 251 11.24 0.58 -1.47
C ILE A 251 12.50 1.16 -0.82
N VAL A 252 12.38 1.52 0.45
CA VAL A 252 13.46 2.05 1.29
C VAL A 252 13.69 1.08 2.43
N PRO A 253 14.62 0.11 2.29
CA PRO A 253 14.88 -0.87 3.33
C PRO A 253 15.64 -0.26 4.51
N ASN A 254 15.44 -0.81 5.70
CA ASN A 254 16.22 -0.39 6.88
C ASN A 254 17.63 -1.05 6.93
N TRP A 255 17.94 -1.95 5.99
CA TRP A 255 19.19 -2.71 5.88
C TRP A 255 19.88 -2.44 4.53
N PRO A 256 21.20 -2.69 4.41
CA PRO A 256 21.88 -2.57 3.12
C PRO A 256 21.51 -3.74 2.20
N VAL A 257 21.03 -3.44 0.98
CA VAL A 257 20.74 -4.46 -0.05
C VAL A 257 22.01 -4.84 -0.82
N GLY A 258 22.80 -3.84 -1.24
CA GLY A 258 24.06 -4.11 -1.92
C GLY A 258 23.86 -4.63 -3.35
N PHE A 259 24.57 -5.69 -3.73
CA PHE A 259 24.61 -6.22 -5.09
C PHE A 259 23.52 -7.24 -5.41
N ASP A 260 22.58 -7.47 -4.50
CA ASP A 260 21.47 -8.42 -4.67
C ASP A 260 20.32 -7.84 -5.51
N VAL A 261 20.65 -6.96 -6.46
CA VAL A 261 19.73 -6.42 -7.45
C VAL A 261 20.18 -6.84 -8.84
N GLU A 262 19.19 -7.12 -9.69
CA GLU A 262 19.45 -7.46 -11.08
C GLU A 262 20.22 -6.33 -11.77
N THR A 263 21.38 -6.68 -12.33
CA THR A 263 22.14 -5.79 -13.22
C THR A 263 21.64 -6.02 -14.64
N PRO A 264 21.03 -5.02 -15.30
CA PRO A 264 20.65 -5.14 -16.70
C PRO A 264 21.87 -5.47 -17.58
N SER A 265 21.64 -6.23 -18.64
CA SER A 265 22.65 -6.43 -19.69
C SER A 265 23.10 -5.11 -20.30
N ASP A 266 24.27 -5.10 -20.93
CA ASP A 266 24.78 -3.93 -21.63
C ASP A 266 23.76 -3.51 -22.72
N PRO A 267 23.17 -2.31 -22.64
CA PRO A 267 22.15 -1.85 -23.58
C PRO A 267 22.79 -1.56 -24.92
N ALA A 268 22.06 -1.66 -26.03
CA ALA A 268 22.61 -1.22 -27.32
C ALA A 268 22.90 0.30 -27.30
N SER A 269 23.83 0.73 -28.15
CA SER A 269 24.18 2.15 -28.29
C SER A 269 22.95 2.96 -28.70
N GLY A 270 22.63 3.98 -27.92
CA GLY A 270 21.42 4.81 -28.09
C GLY A 270 20.15 4.22 -27.47
N GLU A 271 20.19 3.09 -26.76
CA GLU A 271 19.03 2.57 -26.04
C GLU A 271 18.98 3.03 -24.58
N TRP A 272 17.76 3.20 -24.07
CA TRP A 272 17.52 3.52 -22.67
C TRP A 272 17.63 2.27 -21.80
N THR A 273 18.45 2.35 -20.75
CA THR A 273 18.35 1.46 -19.60
C THR A 273 17.60 2.18 -18.50
N ILE A 274 16.45 1.64 -18.10
CA ILE A 274 15.60 2.18 -17.04
C ILE A 274 15.83 1.40 -15.75
N ASN A 275 15.93 2.11 -14.63
CA ASN A 275 15.87 1.47 -13.32
C ASN A 275 14.46 0.96 -13.05
N ARG A 276 14.21 -0.31 -13.40
CA ARG A 276 12.97 -1.01 -13.09
C ARG A 276 12.98 -1.68 -11.72
N THR A 277 14.10 -1.59 -11.00
CA THR A 277 14.14 -2.04 -9.61
C THR A 277 13.31 -1.07 -8.77
N ALA A 278 12.59 -1.57 -7.77
CA ALA A 278 11.87 -0.71 -6.83
C ALA A 278 12.82 0.02 -5.87
N MET A 279 14.14 0.03 -6.10
CA MET A 279 15.15 0.58 -5.21
C MET A 279 15.97 1.65 -5.93
N THR A 280 16.52 2.59 -5.17
CA THR A 280 17.51 3.51 -5.70
C THR A 280 18.77 2.72 -6.07
N ALA A 281 19.19 2.78 -7.33
CA ALA A 281 20.34 2.02 -7.82
C ALA A 281 21.55 2.94 -8.03
N GLN A 282 22.70 2.51 -7.50
CA GLN A 282 24.01 3.02 -7.88
C GLN A 282 24.58 2.17 -9.01
N ILE A 283 24.79 2.79 -10.18
CA ILE A 283 25.46 2.19 -11.33
C ILE A 283 26.95 2.45 -11.20
N MET A 284 27.77 1.41 -11.28
CA MET A 284 29.23 1.50 -11.25
C MET A 284 29.81 1.02 -12.57
N ILE A 285 30.62 1.86 -13.22
CA ILE A 285 31.29 1.51 -14.47
C ILE A 285 32.52 0.64 -14.16
N VAL A 286 32.49 -0.58 -14.68
CA VAL A 286 33.58 -1.57 -14.52
C VAL A 286 34.57 -1.41 -15.67
N GLN A 287 34.07 -1.36 -16.90
CA GLN A 287 34.86 -1.03 -18.09
C GLN A 287 34.17 0.11 -18.85
N PRO A 288 34.88 1.18 -19.20
CA PRO A 288 34.26 2.37 -19.78
C PRO A 288 33.89 2.23 -21.27
N GLY A 289 34.38 1.20 -21.96
CA GLY A 289 34.18 1.07 -23.41
C GLY A 289 34.74 2.26 -24.19
N VAL A 290 34.09 2.60 -25.30
CA VAL A 290 34.36 3.81 -26.10
C VAL A 290 33.07 4.60 -26.21
N VAL A 291 32.69 5.24 -25.11
CA VAL A 291 31.52 6.12 -25.00
C VAL A 291 31.88 7.52 -25.50
N THR A 292 31.00 8.11 -26.30
CA THR A 292 31.15 9.49 -26.81
C THR A 292 30.27 10.47 -26.05
N SER A 293 29.09 10.04 -25.61
CA SER A 293 28.17 10.82 -24.80
C SER A 293 27.22 9.92 -24.02
N TYR A 294 26.62 10.46 -22.97
CA TYR A 294 25.54 9.81 -22.25
C TYR A 294 24.47 10.81 -21.82
N THR A 295 23.22 10.35 -21.82
CA THR A 295 22.05 11.13 -21.38
C THR A 295 21.43 10.46 -20.16
N LYS A 296 21.16 11.25 -19.13
CA LYS A 296 20.33 10.84 -18.00
C LYS A 296 18.92 11.37 -18.19
N VAL A 297 17.93 10.60 -17.78
CA VAL A 297 16.54 11.03 -17.72
C VAL A 297 15.97 10.72 -16.35
N ASP A 298 15.21 11.64 -15.77
CA ASP A 298 14.40 11.32 -14.60
C ASP A 298 13.12 10.55 -14.99
N ALA A 299 12.47 9.90 -14.03
CA ALA A 299 11.22 9.21 -14.29
C ALA A 299 10.06 10.14 -14.73
N GLY A 300 10.26 11.47 -14.64
CA GLY A 300 9.19 12.44 -14.41
C GLY A 300 8.62 12.24 -13.01
N GLY A 301 7.59 12.99 -12.67
CA GLY A 301 7.00 12.77 -11.35
C GLY A 301 5.76 13.57 -11.06
N SER A 302 4.89 12.96 -10.27
CA SER A 302 3.84 13.69 -9.59
C SER A 302 4.44 14.43 -8.39
N PRO A 303 4.10 15.70 -8.13
CA PRO A 303 4.46 16.33 -6.86
C PRO A 303 4.01 15.45 -5.68
N GLN A 304 4.96 14.97 -4.88
CA GLN A 304 4.69 14.20 -3.66
C GLN A 304 4.30 15.08 -2.47
N GLY A 305 4.07 16.38 -2.70
CA GLY A 305 3.63 17.29 -1.65
C GLY A 305 2.32 16.76 -1.07
N HIS A 306 2.38 16.23 0.16
CA HIS A 306 1.19 16.04 0.96
C HIS A 306 0.50 17.41 1.03
N PRO A 307 -0.73 17.56 0.52
CA PRO A 307 -1.47 18.78 0.74
C PRO A 307 -1.85 18.80 2.22
N HIS A 308 -0.93 19.26 3.07
CA HIS A 308 -1.06 19.30 4.53
C HIS A 308 -2.19 20.23 5.01
N ASN A 309 -2.86 20.92 4.10
CA ASN A 309 -3.99 21.79 4.36
C ASN A 309 -4.93 21.75 3.15
N LEU A 310 -5.81 20.77 3.10
CA LEU A 310 -7.04 20.94 2.35
C LEU A 310 -8.07 21.55 3.30
N SER A 311 -8.66 22.68 2.94
CA SER A 311 -9.83 23.15 3.68
C SER A 311 -10.95 22.12 3.55
N LEU A 312 -11.78 22.00 4.58
CA LEU A 312 -12.95 21.11 4.57
C LEU A 312 -13.80 21.38 3.32
N VAL A 313 -14.02 22.66 2.98
CA VAL A 313 -14.79 23.09 1.80
C VAL A 313 -14.14 22.64 0.49
N ASP A 314 -12.82 22.75 0.37
CA ASP A 314 -12.08 22.31 -0.83
C ASP A 314 -12.20 20.80 -1.07
N THR A 315 -12.39 20.03 0.00
CA THR A 315 -12.44 18.57 -0.04
C THR A 315 -13.87 18.06 -0.28
N LEU A 316 -14.89 18.83 0.11
CA LEU A 316 -16.29 18.41 0.05
C LEU A 316 -17.07 18.96 -1.15
N HIS A 317 -16.75 20.17 -1.61
CA HIS A 317 -17.47 20.86 -2.68
C HIS A 317 -16.56 21.38 -3.80
N GLY A 318 -15.25 21.20 -3.69
CA GLY A 318 -14.33 21.57 -4.75
C GLY A 318 -14.60 20.75 -6.01
N PRO A 319 -14.48 21.34 -7.22
CA PRO A 319 -14.39 20.52 -8.43
C PRO A 319 -13.27 19.48 -8.24
N GLU A 320 -13.40 18.28 -8.81
CA GLU A 320 -12.30 17.30 -8.86
C GLU A 320 -11.02 18.05 -9.23
N ARG A 321 -10.13 18.27 -8.26
CA ARG A 321 -8.91 19.02 -8.54
C ARG A 321 -8.12 18.11 -9.46
N PRO A 322 -7.79 18.56 -10.68
CA PRO A 322 -6.97 17.76 -11.57
C PRO A 322 -5.72 17.39 -10.78
N ALA A 323 -5.40 16.09 -10.75
CA ALA A 323 -4.18 15.62 -10.12
C ALA A 323 -3.04 16.52 -10.62
N PRO A 324 -2.16 17.02 -9.73
CA PRO A 324 -1.12 17.96 -10.13
C PRO A 324 -0.42 17.41 -11.36
N THR A 325 -0.29 18.27 -12.38
CA THR A 325 0.24 17.89 -13.69
C THR A 325 1.58 17.20 -13.46
N PRO A 326 1.76 15.95 -13.93
CA PRO A 326 3.04 15.28 -13.80
C PRO A 326 4.13 16.17 -14.37
N HIS A 327 5.19 16.36 -13.59
CA HIS A 327 6.41 16.97 -14.08
C HIS A 327 6.91 16.11 -15.24
N PRO A 328 7.13 16.71 -16.42
CA PRO A 328 7.62 15.96 -17.57
C PRO A 328 9.01 15.40 -17.27
N ARG A 329 9.39 14.36 -18.01
CA ARG A 329 10.74 13.84 -17.93
C ARG A 329 11.74 14.91 -18.32
N MET A 330 12.79 15.07 -17.52
CA MET A 330 13.91 15.95 -17.85
C MET A 330 15.13 15.14 -18.26
N GLU A 331 15.71 15.52 -19.38
CA GLU A 331 16.93 14.92 -19.92
C GLU A 331 18.13 15.84 -19.70
N GLN A 332 19.27 15.23 -19.36
CA GLN A 332 20.54 15.93 -19.28
C GLN A 332 21.61 15.10 -20.00
N THR A 333 22.17 15.67 -21.07
CA THR A 333 23.23 15.07 -21.87
C THR A 333 24.60 15.57 -21.44
N PHE A 334 25.55 14.66 -21.40
CA PHE A 334 26.95 14.90 -21.08
C PHE A 334 27.81 14.43 -22.26
N GLU A 335 28.60 15.35 -22.80
CA GLU A 335 29.59 15.04 -23.83
C GLU A 335 30.87 14.50 -23.18
N GLY A 336 31.35 13.36 -23.66
CA GLY A 336 32.56 12.71 -23.16
C GLY A 336 32.38 11.23 -22.82
N GLY A 337 33.52 10.56 -22.62
CA GLY A 337 33.56 9.16 -22.26
C GLY A 337 33.33 8.90 -20.77
N LEU A 338 33.17 7.62 -20.43
CA LEU A 338 33.10 7.14 -19.06
C LEU A 338 34.49 6.80 -18.51
N ALA A 339 34.63 6.75 -17.19
CA ALA A 339 35.83 6.26 -16.51
C ALA A 339 35.53 5.02 -15.65
N THR A 340 36.51 4.12 -15.51
CA THR A 340 36.42 3.02 -14.53
C THR A 340 36.24 3.58 -13.13
N GLY A 341 35.26 3.04 -12.39
CA GLY A 341 34.90 3.49 -11.04
C GLY A 341 33.98 4.71 -11.00
N GLN A 342 33.66 5.32 -12.15
CA GLN A 342 32.61 6.33 -12.23
C GLN A 342 31.28 5.70 -11.79
N SER A 343 30.46 6.47 -11.08
CA SER A 343 29.14 6.02 -10.67
C SER A 343 28.06 7.07 -10.83
N PHE A 344 26.84 6.58 -11.00
CA PHE A 344 25.63 7.38 -11.10
C PHE A 344 24.56 6.81 -10.19
N MET A 345 23.67 7.66 -9.68
CA MET A 345 22.46 7.22 -9.01
C MET A 345 21.27 7.37 -9.95
N LEU A 346 20.42 6.35 -9.99
CA LEU A 346 19.12 6.32 -10.65
C LEU A 346 18.06 5.97 -9.60
N GLU A 347 17.07 6.84 -9.41
CA GLU A 347 15.86 6.49 -8.67
C GLU A 347 15.00 5.51 -9.50
N PRO A 348 14.02 4.81 -8.88
CA PRO A 348 13.07 4.01 -9.64
C PRO A 348 12.42 4.80 -10.78
N GLY A 349 12.58 4.31 -12.01
CA GLY A 349 12.07 4.92 -13.24
C GLY A 349 12.99 5.92 -13.93
N ASP A 350 14.07 6.35 -13.27
CA ASP A 350 15.14 7.08 -13.94
C ASP A 350 15.83 6.18 -14.97
N GLY A 351 16.45 6.81 -15.97
CA GLY A 351 17.13 6.12 -17.06
C GLY A 351 18.48 6.71 -17.42
N ILE A 352 19.28 5.88 -18.08
CA ILE A 352 20.51 6.28 -18.74
C ILE A 352 20.53 5.74 -20.17
N GLN A 353 20.95 6.58 -21.11
CA GLN A 353 21.20 6.24 -22.50
C GLN A 353 22.67 6.51 -22.81
N LEU A 354 23.33 5.55 -23.45
CA LEU A 354 24.77 5.64 -23.75
C LEU A 354 24.98 5.61 -25.26
N THR A 355 25.76 6.54 -25.79
CA THR A 355 26.22 6.50 -27.18
C THR A 355 27.68 6.06 -27.21
N TYR A 356 27.96 4.94 -27.86
CA TYR A 356 29.29 4.34 -27.86
C TYR A 356 29.60 3.55 -29.13
N ALA A 357 30.91 3.36 -29.40
CA ALA A 357 31.43 2.45 -30.42
C ALA A 357 31.77 1.06 -29.85
N THR A 358 32.25 1.01 -28.60
CA THR A 358 32.48 -0.21 -27.83
C THR A 358 31.69 -0.11 -26.53
N ALA A 359 30.88 -1.13 -26.22
CA ALA A 359 29.99 -1.12 -25.06
C ALA A 359 30.80 -0.99 -23.75
N PRO A 360 30.37 -0.14 -22.81
CA PRO A 360 30.84 -0.23 -21.44
C PRO A 360 30.23 -1.44 -20.76
N SER A 361 30.84 -1.86 -19.65
CA SER A 361 30.24 -2.81 -18.71
C SER A 361 30.05 -2.16 -17.36
N TRP A 362 28.94 -2.51 -16.70
CA TRP A 362 28.54 -1.91 -15.43
C TRP A 362 28.03 -2.93 -14.42
N ARG A 363 27.91 -2.49 -13.17
CA ARG A 363 27.27 -3.24 -12.08
C ARG A 363 26.31 -2.34 -11.33
N TRP A 364 25.17 -2.90 -10.98
CA TRP A 364 24.15 -2.21 -10.21
C TRP A 364 24.23 -2.63 -8.75
N LYS A 365 24.06 -1.66 -7.86
CA LYS A 365 24.03 -1.85 -6.41
C LYS A 365 22.85 -1.05 -5.86
N ALA A 366 21.92 -1.70 -5.18
CA ALA A 366 20.87 -0.99 -4.48
C ALA A 366 21.42 -0.25 -3.25
N LEU A 367 20.95 0.98 -3.10
CA LEU A 367 21.18 1.82 -1.94
C LEU A 367 20.09 1.60 -0.90
N ARG A 368 20.33 2.17 0.28
CA ARG A 368 19.39 2.16 1.40
C ARG A 368 18.28 3.17 1.17
#